data_AF-A0A956AXR2-F1
#
_entry.id   AF-A0A956AXR2-F1
#
_cell.length_a   1.000
_cell.length_b   1.000
_cell.length_c   1.000
_cell.angle_alpha   90.00
_cell.angle_beta   90.00
_cell.angle_gamma   90.00
#
_symmetry.space_group_name_H-M   'P 1'
#
loop_
_entity.id
_entity.type
_entity.pdbx_description
1 polymer ?
#
loop_
_entity_poly.entity_id
_entity_poly.type
_entity_poly.pdbx_seq_one_letter_code
_entity_poly.pdbx_strand_id
1 'polypeptide(L)'
;ALGGSPSASGGGSGGGGALDPAQVAGQALFARNCAGCHGANGGNVRGRRGIAGVVRRGAGSMPPFPGLTDQNIADIEAYLNAGAAAGVAGRGEAEDGDD
;
A
#
# COMPACT_ATOMS: atom_id res chain seq x y z
N ALA A 1 15.48 27.51 30.83
CA ALA A 1 15.28 27.34 29.38
C ALA A 1 14.51 26.04 29.15
N LEU A 2 13.22 26.16 28.87
CA LEU A 2 12.30 25.04 28.66
C LEU A 2 12.24 24.78 27.14
N GLY A 3 13.00 23.80 26.67
CA GLY A 3 12.98 23.34 25.27
C GLY A 3 12.08 22.12 25.16
N GLY A 4 10.85 22.32 24.71
CA GLY A 4 9.92 21.24 24.37
C GLY A 4 10.21 20.72 22.95
N SER A 5 10.41 19.41 22.82
CA SER A 5 10.39 18.71 21.54
C SER A 5 8.94 18.48 21.11
N PRO A 6 8.57 18.70 19.83
CA PRO A 6 7.27 18.24 19.35
C PRO A 6 7.31 16.73 19.15
N SER A 7 6.50 16.02 19.93
CA SER A 7 6.09 14.64 19.70
C SER A 7 5.41 14.54 18.33
N ALA A 8 5.99 13.77 17.40
CA ALA A 8 5.29 13.35 16.20
C ALA A 8 4.39 12.15 16.54
N SER A 9 3.25 12.45 17.16
CA SER A 9 2.10 11.54 17.18
C SER A 9 1.21 11.89 15.99
N GLY A 10 1.18 11.00 15.01
CA GLY A 10 0.31 11.11 13.84
C GLY A 10 -0.22 9.74 13.42
N GLY A 11 -0.70 8.95 14.39
CA GLY A 11 -1.51 7.78 14.13
C GLY A 11 -2.92 8.22 13.77
N GLY A 12 -3.27 8.18 12.49
CA GLY A 12 -4.63 8.36 12.00
C GLY A 12 -5.24 7.01 11.64
N SER A 13 -5.86 6.35 12.62
CA SER A 13 -6.88 5.33 12.35
C SER A 13 -8.23 6.03 12.33
N GLY A 14 -8.88 6.10 11.18
CA GLY A 14 -10.30 6.46 11.08
C GLY A 14 -10.65 7.23 9.82
N GLY A 15 -11.29 6.53 8.88
CA GLY A 15 -11.98 7.15 7.75
C GLY A 15 -11.88 6.30 6.49
N GLY A 16 -12.89 5.46 6.23
CA GLY A 16 -13.10 4.93 4.88
C GLY A 16 -13.34 6.09 3.92
N GLY A 17 -12.31 6.49 3.17
CA GLY A 17 -12.43 7.65 2.29
C GLY A 17 -11.09 8.10 1.72
N ALA A 18 -10.82 7.68 0.49
CA ALA A 18 -9.64 8.01 -0.33
C ALA A 18 -8.31 7.39 0.09
N LEU A 19 -7.53 7.02 -0.94
CA LEU A 19 -6.17 6.54 -0.81
C LEU A 19 -5.24 7.69 -0.38
N ASP A 20 -4.28 7.41 0.49
CA ASP A 20 -3.21 8.35 0.84
C ASP A 20 -2.34 8.66 -0.40
N PRO A 21 -1.63 9.81 -0.44
CA PRO A 21 -0.80 10.19 -1.60
C PRO A 21 0.20 9.11 -2.04
N ALA A 22 0.81 8.40 -1.08
CA ALA A 22 1.73 7.30 -1.36
C ALA A 22 1.01 6.10 -2.03
N GLN A 23 -0.23 5.82 -1.62
CA GLN A 23 -1.02 4.75 -2.22
C GLN A 23 -1.48 5.12 -3.64
N VAL A 24 -1.83 6.39 -3.88
CA VAL A 24 -2.17 6.90 -5.22
C VAL A 24 -0.96 6.84 -6.16
N ALA A 25 0.20 7.32 -5.71
CA ALA A 25 1.45 7.23 -6.46
C ALA A 25 1.82 5.76 -6.74
N GLY A 26 1.72 4.91 -5.72
CA GLY A 26 1.94 3.48 -5.79
C GLY A 26 1.03 2.79 -6.80
N GLN A 27 -0.25 3.15 -6.84
CA GLN A 27 -1.21 2.63 -7.81
C GLN A 27 -0.79 2.98 -9.25
N ALA A 28 -0.42 4.23 -9.51
CA ALA A 28 -0.01 4.67 -10.84
C ALA A 28 1.29 3.98 -11.29
N LEU A 29 2.25 3.81 -10.37
CA LEU A 29 3.47 3.06 -10.62
C LEU A 29 3.19 1.58 -10.87
N PHE A 30 2.33 0.97 -10.07
CA PHE A 30 1.93 -0.43 -10.22
C PHE A 30 1.22 -0.70 -11.56
N ALA A 31 0.29 0.18 -11.95
CA ALA A 31 -0.43 0.09 -13.20
C ALA A 31 0.51 0.10 -14.43
N ARG A 32 1.56 0.92 -14.37
CA ARG A 32 2.54 1.09 -15.46
C ARG A 32 3.55 -0.05 -15.56
N ASN A 33 3.94 -0.65 -14.43
CA ASN A 33 5.09 -1.55 -14.37
C ASN A 33 4.73 -3.01 -14.04
N CYS A 34 3.61 -3.26 -13.37
CA CYS A 34 3.34 -4.55 -12.72
C CYS A 34 2.02 -5.17 -13.17
N ALA A 35 1.00 -4.35 -13.46
CA ALA A 35 -0.36 -4.80 -13.73
C ALA A 35 -0.50 -5.74 -14.93
N GLY A 36 0.42 -5.67 -15.91
CA GLY A 36 0.41 -6.56 -17.08
C GLY A 36 0.51 -8.05 -16.71
N CYS A 37 1.19 -8.39 -15.62
CA CYS A 37 1.34 -9.77 -15.14
C CYS A 37 0.59 -10.05 -13.84
N HIS A 38 0.42 -9.04 -12.98
CA HIS A 38 -0.18 -9.18 -11.66
C HIS A 38 -1.66 -8.74 -11.59
N GLY A 39 -2.22 -8.31 -12.73
CA GLY A 39 -3.57 -7.76 -12.85
C GLY A 39 -3.67 -6.32 -12.32
N ALA A 40 -4.68 -5.57 -12.77
CA ALA A 40 -4.83 -4.13 -12.48
C ALA A 40 -4.79 -3.78 -10.98
N ASN A 41 -5.32 -4.67 -10.13
CA ASN A 41 -5.40 -4.49 -8.69
C ASN A 41 -4.35 -5.30 -7.92
N GLY A 42 -3.34 -5.84 -8.60
CA GLY A 42 -2.26 -6.62 -8.00
C GLY A 42 -2.69 -7.92 -7.34
N GLY A 43 -3.69 -8.62 -7.91
CA GLY A 43 -4.37 -9.78 -7.30
C GLY A 43 -3.46 -10.71 -6.49
N ASN A 44 -2.51 -11.39 -7.14
CA ASN A 44 -1.63 -12.37 -6.48
C ASN A 44 -0.49 -11.77 -5.63
N VAL A 45 -0.39 -10.45 -5.59
CA VAL A 45 0.65 -9.69 -4.87
C VAL A 45 0.08 -8.68 -3.87
N ARG A 46 -1.24 -8.61 -3.72
CA ARG A 46 -1.89 -7.81 -2.67
C ARG A 46 -1.46 -8.26 -1.28
N GLY A 47 -1.28 -7.29 -0.40
CA GLY A 47 -0.83 -7.51 0.98
C GLY A 47 0.64 -7.95 1.13
N ARG A 48 1.41 -8.05 0.03
CA ARG A 48 2.84 -8.38 0.13
C ARG A 48 3.62 -7.21 0.73
N ARG A 49 4.56 -7.57 1.60
CA ARG A 49 5.50 -6.65 2.28
C ARG A 49 6.94 -6.96 1.90
N GLY A 50 7.83 -6.00 2.07
CA GLY A 50 9.26 -6.14 1.80
C GLY A 50 9.57 -6.46 0.34
N ILE A 51 8.83 -5.87 -0.60
CA ILE A 51 8.90 -6.24 -2.03
C ILE A 51 10.19 -5.77 -2.72
N ALA A 52 10.92 -4.83 -2.12
CA ALA A 52 12.06 -4.16 -2.74
C ALA A 52 13.13 -5.11 -3.28
N GLY A 53 13.46 -6.16 -2.54
CA GLY A 53 14.46 -7.14 -2.97
C GLY A 53 14.05 -7.88 -4.25
N VAL A 54 12.78 -8.27 -4.35
CA VAL A 54 12.23 -8.99 -5.50
C VAL A 54 12.09 -8.05 -6.70
N VAL A 55 11.59 -6.83 -6.49
CA VAL A 55 11.43 -5.84 -7.56
C VAL A 55 12.78 -5.45 -8.17
N ARG A 56 13.83 -5.27 -7.36
CA ARG A 56 15.16 -4.88 -7.85
C ARG A 56 15.87 -5.98 -8.62
N ARG A 57 15.75 -7.23 -8.17
CA ARG A 57 16.50 -8.37 -8.75
C ARG A 57 15.69 -9.18 -9.76
N GLY A 58 14.37 -9.06 -9.76
CA GLY A 58 13.49 -9.99 -10.44
C GLY A 58 13.41 -11.34 -9.70
N ALA A 59 12.49 -12.19 -10.14
CA ALA A 59 12.33 -13.56 -9.64
C ALA A 59 11.65 -14.44 -10.69
N GLY A 60 12.33 -15.52 -11.11
CA GLY A 60 11.81 -16.40 -12.16
C GLY A 60 11.54 -15.62 -13.45
N SER A 61 10.28 -15.57 -13.89
CA SER A 61 9.86 -14.81 -15.08
C SER A 61 9.60 -13.32 -14.79
N MET A 62 9.65 -12.87 -13.54
CA MET A 62 9.50 -11.46 -13.19
C MET A 62 10.81 -10.74 -13.47
N PRO A 63 10.86 -9.76 -14.40
CA PRO A 63 12.08 -9.03 -14.70
C PRO A 63 12.49 -8.10 -13.53
N PRO A 64 13.77 -7.71 -13.45
CA PRO A 64 14.20 -6.65 -12.54
C PRO A 64 13.72 -5.28 -13.01
N PHE A 65 13.47 -4.36 -12.07
CA PHE A 65 13.04 -2.99 -12.34
C PHE A 65 14.06 -1.97 -11.78
N PRO A 66 15.28 -1.87 -12.37
CA PRO A 66 16.34 -1.00 -11.84
C PRO A 66 16.03 0.50 -11.93
N GLY A 67 15.06 0.91 -12.75
CA GLY A 67 14.62 2.30 -12.88
C GLY A 67 13.65 2.75 -11.78
N LEU A 68 13.20 1.86 -10.90
CA LEU A 68 12.37 2.24 -9.75
C LEU A 68 13.26 2.61 -8.57
N THR A 69 13.08 3.83 -8.08
CA THR A 69 13.73 4.32 -6.86
C THR A 69 13.14 3.66 -5.62
N ASP A 70 13.84 3.81 -4.49
CA ASP A 70 13.43 3.29 -3.19
C ASP A 70 12.07 3.85 -2.78
N GLN A 71 11.84 5.15 -3.03
CA GLN A 71 10.56 5.79 -2.79
C GLN A 71 9.46 5.20 -3.67
N ASN A 72 9.69 5.01 -4.98
CA ASN A 72 8.69 4.44 -5.87
C ASN A 72 8.30 3.01 -5.44
N ILE A 73 9.27 2.22 -4.98
CA ILE A 73 9.01 0.88 -4.46
C ILE A 73 8.20 0.95 -3.16
N ALA A 74 8.53 1.88 -2.26
CA ALA A 74 7.78 2.07 -1.02
C ALA A 74 6.32 2.50 -1.29
N ASP A 75 6.09 3.36 -2.27
CA ASP A 75 4.75 3.79 -2.68
C ASP A 75 3.94 2.61 -3.25
N ILE A 76 4.54 1.80 -4.12
CA ILE A 76 3.91 0.56 -4.63
C ILE A 76 3.57 -0.38 -3.48
N GLU A 77 4.47 -0.54 -2.51
CA GLU A 77 4.23 -1.35 -1.33
C GLU A 77 3.07 -0.78 -0.49
N ALA A 78 2.99 0.53 -0.30
CA ALA A 78 1.86 1.17 0.37
C ALA A 78 0.53 0.86 -0.34
N TYR A 79 0.49 0.94 -1.66
CA TYR A 79 -0.67 0.54 -2.46
C TYR A 79 -1.04 -0.93 -2.28
N LEU A 80 -0.08 -1.85 -2.35
CA LEU A 80 -0.34 -3.29 -2.17
C LEU A 80 -0.87 -3.61 -0.78
N ASN A 81 -0.41 -2.89 0.25
CA ASN A 81 -0.87 -3.04 1.63
C ASN A 81 -2.26 -2.42 1.88
N ALA A 82 -2.64 -1.38 1.15
CA ALA A 82 -3.96 -0.74 1.26
C ALA A 82 -5.12 -1.72 0.99
N GLY A 83 -4.93 -2.65 0.05
CA GLY A 83 -5.93 -3.68 -0.28
C GLY A 83 -6.13 -4.75 0.80
N ALA A 84 -5.19 -4.92 1.74
CA ALA A 84 -5.37 -5.78 2.91
C ALA A 84 -6.30 -5.12 3.95
N ALA A 85 -6.31 -3.79 4.02
CA ALA A 85 -7.23 -3.02 4.87
C ALA A 85 -8.63 -2.89 4.25
N ALA A 86 -8.74 -2.84 2.92
CA ALA A 86 -10.04 -2.80 2.23
C ALA A 86 -10.82 -4.13 2.32
N GLY A 87 -10.14 -5.26 2.54
CA GLY A 87 -10.77 -6.57 2.76
C GLY A 87 -11.42 -6.76 4.14
N VAL A 88 -11.17 -5.85 5.10
CA VAL A 88 -11.80 -5.86 6.44
C VAL A 88 -12.89 -4.80 6.59
N ALA A 89 -12.93 -3.75 5.75
CA ALA A 89 -13.97 -2.72 5.76
C ALA A 89 -15.27 -3.12 5.03
N GLY A 90 -15.35 -4.33 4.49
CA GLY A 90 -16.49 -4.83 3.69
C GLY A 90 -17.43 -5.80 4.41
N ARG A 91 -17.21 -6.10 5.69
CA ARG A 91 -18.22 -6.78 6.52
C ARG A 91 -18.89 -5.69 7.32
N GLY A 92 -20.02 -5.20 6.80
CA GLY A 92 -20.86 -4.27 7.52
C GLY A 92 -21.23 -4.85 8.87
N GLU A 93 -20.93 -4.09 9.91
CA GLU A 93 -21.63 -4.13 11.18
C GLU A 93 -23.13 -4.15 10.88
N ALA A 94 -23.76 -5.30 11.16
CA ALA A 94 -25.15 -5.29 11.56
C ALA A 94 -25.18 -4.50 12.87
N GLU A 95 -25.75 -3.31 12.84
CA GLU A 95 -26.06 -2.59 14.07
C GLU A 95 -27.26 -3.29 14.72
N ASP A 96 -26.93 -4.26 15.57
CA ASP A 96 -27.85 -4.83 16.54
C ASP A 96 -28.18 -3.73 17.55
N GLY A 97 -29.27 -3.01 17.31
CA GLY A 97 -29.91 -2.20 18.34
C GLY A 97 -30.52 -3.11 19.40
N ASP A 98 -30.25 -2.83 20.68
CA ASP A 98 -31.03 -3.36 21.79
C ASP A 98 -31.04 -2.34 22.94
N ASP A 99 -32.26 -2.15 23.44
CA ASP A 99 -32.81 -1.07 24.29
C ASP A 99 -32.27 -0.97 25.72
#